data_AF-A0A7Y2UX72-F1
#
_entry.id   AF-A0A7Y2UX72-F1
#
_cell.length_a   1.000
_cell.length_b   1.000
_cell.length_c   1.000
_cell.angle_alpha   90.00
_cell.angle_beta   90.00
_cell.angle_gamma   90.00
#
_symmetry.space_group_name_H-M   'P 1'
#
loop_
_entity.id
_entity.type
_entity.pdbx_description
1 polymer ?
#
loop_
_entity_poly.entity_id
_entity_poly.type
_entity_poly.pdbx_seq_one_letter_code
_entity_poly.pdbx_strand_id
1 'polypeptide(L)'
;MLEQPNLSYIKQLAGDDKAFEDKFITILKDEFPGEKEEYYITLKEERFQDTALIVHKLKHKLNILGLEQGYGIAVEYEEELKEGNTHNSAAFESILKTIETYLKTI
;
A
#
# COMPACT_ATOMS: atom_id res chain seq x y z
N MET A 1 0.63 18.41 3.96
CA MET A 1 1.06 17.98 2.61
C MET A 1 0.79 16.50 2.53
N LEU A 2 0.22 15.98 1.43
CA LEU A 2 0.18 14.53 1.23
C LEU A 2 1.62 14.04 1.04
N GLU A 3 2.00 13.08 1.86
CA GLU A 3 3.27 12.36 1.73
C GLU A 3 3.40 11.77 0.31
N GLN A 4 4.62 11.79 -0.23
CA GLN A 4 4.88 11.30 -1.59
C GLN A 4 5.69 10.00 -1.54
N PRO A 5 5.31 8.99 -2.34
CA PRO A 5 6.04 7.74 -2.37
C PRO A 5 7.46 7.97 -2.91
N ASN A 6 8.40 7.16 -2.45
CA ASN A 6 9.78 7.20 -2.90
C ASN A 6 10.46 5.83 -2.79
N LEU A 7 11.59 5.66 -3.47
CA LEU A 7 12.37 4.42 -3.46
C LEU A 7 13.53 4.43 -2.46
N SER A 8 13.56 5.36 -1.49
CA SER A 8 14.74 5.54 -0.62
C SER A 8 15.06 4.27 0.18
N TYR A 9 14.03 3.59 0.69
CA TYR A 9 14.18 2.32 1.40
C TYR A 9 14.75 1.23 0.48
N ILE A 10 14.20 1.09 -0.74
CA ILE A 10 14.67 0.10 -1.72
C ILE A 10 16.11 0.38 -2.12
N LYS A 11 16.46 1.65 -2.39
CA LYS A 11 17.83 2.05 -2.74
C LYS A 11 18.80 1.80 -1.60
N GLN A 12 18.40 2.06 -0.36
CA GLN A 12 19.21 1.75 0.81
C GLN A 12 19.43 0.24 0.98
N LEU A 13 18.40 -0.57 0.73
CA LEU A 13 18.47 -2.03 0.81
C LEU A 13 19.32 -2.63 -0.32
N ALA A 14 19.22 -2.08 -1.53
CA ALA A 14 19.94 -2.53 -2.72
C ALA A 14 21.43 -2.11 -2.72
N GLY A 15 21.75 -0.95 -2.13
CA GLY A 15 23.07 -0.35 -2.26
C GLY A 15 23.39 -0.03 -3.73
N ASP A 16 24.49 -0.57 -4.24
CA ASP A 16 24.89 -0.41 -5.65
C ASP A 16 24.29 -1.48 -6.58
N ASP A 17 23.51 -2.45 -6.06
CA ASP A 17 22.92 -3.52 -6.86
C ASP A 17 21.64 -3.07 -7.58
N LYS A 18 21.83 -2.55 -8.80
CA LYS A 18 20.72 -2.12 -9.67
C LYS A 18 19.79 -3.25 -10.09
N ALA A 19 20.29 -4.46 -10.29
CA ALA A 19 19.45 -5.58 -10.68
C ALA A 19 18.49 -5.97 -9.53
N PHE A 20 18.95 -5.86 -8.29
CA PHE A 20 18.10 -6.02 -7.12
C PHE A 20 17.05 -4.91 -7.00
N GLU A 21 17.43 -3.64 -7.16
CA GLU A 21 16.50 -2.49 -7.16
C GLU A 21 15.36 -2.70 -8.18
N ASP A 22 15.71 -3.00 -9.43
CA ASP A 22 14.76 -3.19 -10.53
C ASP A 22 13.82 -4.39 -10.29
N LYS A 23 14.34 -5.48 -9.71
CA LYS A 23 13.53 -6.64 -9.36
C LYS A 23 12.48 -6.31 -8.31
N PHE A 24 12.83 -5.54 -7.28
CA PHE A 24 11.87 -5.11 -6.26
C PHE A 24 10.79 -4.19 -6.83
N ILE A 25 11.18 -3.24 -7.68
CA ILE A 25 10.23 -2.34 -8.36
C ILE A 25 9.27 -3.15 -9.24
N THR A 26 9.77 -4.15 -9.97
CA THR A 26 8.96 -5.03 -10.80
C THR A 26 7.92 -5.79 -9.98
N ILE A 27 8.34 -6.41 -8.87
CA ILE A 27 7.44 -7.12 -7.95
C ILE A 27 6.33 -6.18 -7.44
N LEU A 28 6.68 -4.95 -7.04
CA LEU A 28 5.69 -3.97 -6.59
C LEU A 28 4.66 -3.63 -7.67
N LYS A 29 5.12 -3.43 -8.92
CA LYS A 29 4.23 -3.13 -10.06
C LYS A 29 3.33 -4.30 -10.43
N ASP A 30 3.79 -5.53 -10.24
CA ASP A 30 3.03 -6.73 -10.56
C ASP A 30 1.99 -7.06 -9.47
N GLU A 31 2.36 -6.95 -8.19
CA GLU A 31 1.49 -7.33 -7.07
C GLU A 31 0.46 -6.25 -6.70
N PHE A 32 0.88 -4.98 -6.67
CA PHE A 32 0.06 -3.90 -6.13
C PHE A 32 -1.30 -3.75 -6.84
N PRO A 33 -1.41 -3.83 -8.19
CA PRO A 33 -2.70 -3.74 -8.87
C PRO A 33 -3.69 -4.82 -8.43
N GLY A 34 -3.21 -6.06 -8.26
CA GLY A 34 -4.04 -7.19 -7.83
C GLY A 34 -4.52 -7.05 -6.39
N GLU A 35 -3.63 -6.66 -5.47
CA GLU A 35 -4.00 -6.40 -4.08
C GLU A 35 -4.99 -5.24 -3.95
N LYS A 36 -4.80 -4.18 -4.76
CA LYS A 36 -5.74 -3.05 -4.81
C LYS A 36 -7.12 -3.49 -5.30
N GLU A 37 -7.18 -4.32 -6.34
CA GLU A 37 -8.44 -4.86 -6.86
C GLU A 37 -9.12 -5.75 -5.83
N GLU A 38 -8.37 -6.65 -5.18
CA GLU A 38 -8.87 -7.52 -4.11
C GLU A 38 -9.48 -6.68 -2.97
N TYR A 39 -8.80 -5.60 -2.55
CA TYR A 39 -9.29 -4.67 -1.53
C TYR A 39 -10.67 -4.09 -1.89
N TYR A 40 -10.84 -3.60 -3.13
CA TYR A 40 -12.11 -3.02 -3.57
C TYR A 40 -13.22 -4.07 -3.62
N ILE A 41 -12.91 -5.30 -4.04
CA ILE A 41 -13.86 -6.40 -4.09
C ILE A 41 -14.32 -6.75 -2.67
N THR A 42 -13.40 -7.03 -1.74
CA THR A 42 -13.75 -7.45 -0.38
C THR A 42 -14.45 -6.35 0.39
N LEU A 43 -14.07 -5.08 0.19
CA LEU A 43 -14.74 -3.94 0.82
C LEU A 43 -16.18 -3.81 0.32
N LYS A 44 -16.41 -3.94 -1.00
CA LYS A 44 -17.75 -3.87 -1.60
C LYS A 44 -18.64 -5.04 -1.15
N GLU A 45 -18.06 -6.21 -0.92
CA GLU A 45 -18.74 -7.39 -0.39
C GLU A 45 -18.93 -7.34 1.14
N GLU A 46 -18.50 -6.27 1.81
CA GLU A 46 -18.52 -6.11 3.27
C GLU A 46 -17.80 -7.24 4.03
N ARG A 47 -16.83 -7.88 3.37
CA ARG A 47 -15.97 -8.93 3.95
C ARG A 47 -14.83 -8.30 4.75
N PHE A 48 -15.16 -7.62 5.84
CA PHE A 48 -14.21 -6.75 6.53
C PHE A 48 -12.95 -7.44 7.06
N GLN A 49 -13.05 -8.70 7.50
CA GLN A 49 -11.87 -9.47 7.92
C GLN A 49 -10.90 -9.72 6.76
N ASP A 50 -11.42 -10.01 5.57
CA ASP A 50 -10.60 -10.20 4.37
C ASP A 50 -10.02 -8.87 3.89
N THR A 51 -10.82 -7.80 3.92
CA THR A 51 -10.35 -6.44 3.64
C THR A 51 -9.22 -6.05 4.58
N ALA A 52 -9.30 -6.36 5.89
CA ALA A 52 -8.24 -6.08 6.86
C ALA A 52 -6.94 -6.83 6.51
N LEU A 53 -7.04 -8.09 6.08
CA LEU A 53 -5.87 -8.86 5.62
C LEU A 53 -5.22 -8.24 4.37
N ILE A 54 -6.02 -7.68 3.47
CA ILE A 54 -5.49 -7.01 2.28
C ILE A 54 -4.87 -5.65 2.64
N VAL A 55 -5.49 -4.88 3.54
CA VAL A 55 -4.91 -3.64 4.10
C VAL A 55 -3.58 -3.94 4.77
N HIS A 56 -3.45 -5.04 5.51
CA HIS A 56 -2.18 -5.48 6.11
C HIS A 56 -1.09 -5.70 5.06
N LYS A 57 -1.39 -6.38 3.94
CA LYS A 57 -0.44 -6.58 2.83
C LYS A 57 -0.03 -5.26 2.20
N LEU A 58 -1.00 -4.41 1.88
CA LEU A 58 -0.77 -3.09 1.27
C LEU A 58 0.05 -2.19 2.20
N LYS A 59 -0.22 -2.20 3.50
CA LYS A 59 0.52 -1.45 4.53
C LYS A 59 2.04 -1.70 4.47
N HIS A 60 2.48 -2.95 4.27
CA HIS A 60 3.92 -3.23 4.12
C HIS A 60 4.53 -2.52 2.91
N LYS A 61 3.78 -2.39 1.81
CA LYS A 61 4.22 -1.66 0.62
C LYS A 61 4.29 -0.15 0.87
N LEU A 62 3.42 0.42 1.70
CA LEU A 62 3.52 1.83 2.12
C LEU A 62 4.85 2.10 2.83
N ASN A 63 5.23 1.23 3.76
CA ASN A 63 6.51 1.35 4.47
C ASN A 63 7.71 1.26 3.50
N ILE A 64 7.67 0.32 2.56
CA ILE A 64 8.71 0.16 1.52
C ILE A 64 8.80 1.41 0.61
N LEU A 65 7.67 2.08 0.36
CA LEU A 65 7.59 3.29 -0.44
C LEU A 65 7.83 4.58 0.37
N GLY A 66 8.25 4.47 1.63
CA GLY A 66 8.54 5.61 2.50
C GLY A 66 7.32 6.48 2.81
N LEU A 67 6.14 5.86 2.92
CA LEU A 67 4.89 6.51 3.29
C LEU A 67 4.58 6.26 4.79
N GLU A 68 5.30 6.93 5.70
CA GLU A 68 5.17 6.74 7.15
C GLU A 68 3.80 7.18 7.70
N GLN A 69 3.28 8.32 7.23
CA GLN A 69 1.95 8.79 7.63
C GLN A 69 0.86 7.90 7.05
N GLY A 70 1.02 7.50 5.79
CA GLY A 70 0.12 6.56 5.14
C GLY A 70 0.10 5.21 5.87
N TYR A 71 1.27 4.74 6.33
CA TYR A 71 1.39 3.52 7.12
C TYR A 71 0.57 3.61 8.41
N GLY A 72 0.64 4.75 9.13
CA GLY A 72 -0.18 4.98 10.33
C GLY A 72 -1.68 4.87 10.06
N ILE A 73 -2.18 5.52 8.99
CA ILE A 73 -3.59 5.41 8.56
C ILE A 73 -3.96 3.96 8.25
N ALA A 74 -3.06 3.22 7.58
CA ALA A 74 -3.31 1.81 7.26
C ALA A 74 -3.36 0.91 8.50
N VAL A 75 -2.57 1.19 9.55
CA VAL A 75 -2.67 0.49 10.84
C VAL A 75 -4.04 0.72 11.48
N GLU A 76 -4.47 1.97 11.58
CA GLU A 76 -5.76 2.32 12.18
C GLU A 76 -6.91 1.69 11.38
N TYR A 77 -6.86 1.80 10.05
CA TYR A 77 -7.89 1.25 9.19
C TYR A 77 -7.95 -0.28 9.21
N GLU A 78 -6.81 -0.97 9.35
CA GLU A 78 -6.76 -2.42 9.54
C GLU A 78 -7.53 -2.84 10.81
N GLU A 79 -7.33 -2.12 11.93
CA GLU A 79 -8.04 -2.41 13.18
C GLU A 79 -9.52 -2.05 13.11
N GLU A 80 -9.87 -0.92 12.48
CA GLU A 80 -11.27 -0.54 12.24
C GLU A 80 -12.02 -1.63 11.46
N LEU A 81 -11.43 -2.17 10.40
CA LEU A 81 -12.02 -3.24 9.60
C LEU A 81 -12.22 -4.52 10.42
N LYS A 82 -11.30 -4.85 11.34
CA LYS A 82 -11.47 -6.00 12.24
C LYS A 82 -12.69 -5.83 13.17
N GLU A 83 -13.07 -4.59 13.47
CA GLU A 83 -14.27 -4.23 14.22
C GLU A 83 -15.51 -4.00 13.34
N GLY A 84 -15.39 -4.09 12.02
CA GLY A 84 -16.47 -3.84 11.06
C GLY A 84 -16.72 -2.35 10.76
N ASN A 85 -15.76 -1.48 11.08
CA ASN A 85 -15.80 -0.05 10.83
C ASN A 85 -15.00 0.33 9.57
N THR A 86 -15.44 1.38 8.88
CA THR A 86 -14.78 1.84 7.64
C THR A 86 -14.44 3.34 7.67
N HIS A 87 -14.14 3.89 8.85
CA HIS A 87 -13.97 5.33 9.04
C HIS A 87 -12.83 5.89 8.17
N ASN A 88 -11.70 5.18 8.13
CA ASN A 88 -10.51 5.57 7.38
C ASN A 88 -10.50 5.14 5.90
N SER A 89 -11.58 4.57 5.36
CA SER A 89 -11.65 4.07 3.96
C SER A 89 -11.24 5.13 2.94
N ALA A 90 -11.79 6.35 3.05
CA ALA A 90 -11.51 7.43 2.10
C ALA A 90 -10.05 7.91 2.17
N ALA A 91 -9.47 7.94 3.37
CA ALA A 91 -8.06 8.30 3.56
C ALA A 91 -7.15 7.21 2.96
N PHE A 92 -7.46 5.94 3.21
CA PHE A 92 -6.73 4.82 2.64
C PHE A 92 -6.79 4.78 1.11
N GLU A 93 -7.97 5.01 0.51
CA GLU A 93 -8.14 5.10 -0.93
C GLU A 93 -7.27 6.20 -1.58
N SER A 94 -7.17 7.35 -0.92
CA SER A 94 -6.30 8.44 -1.38
C SER A 94 -4.82 8.02 -1.41
N ILE A 95 -4.39 7.22 -0.42
CA ILE A 95 -3.04 6.66 -0.38
C ILE A 95 -2.83 5.66 -1.52
N LEU A 96 -3.78 4.73 -1.75
CA LEU A 96 -3.69 3.75 -2.84
C LEU A 96 -3.58 4.45 -4.20
N LYS A 97 -4.35 5.51 -4.43
CA LYS A 97 -4.28 6.29 -5.66
C LYS A 97 -2.94 7.02 -5.83
N THR A 98 -2.37 7.49 -4.73
CA THR A 98 -1.05 8.14 -4.70
C THR A 98 0.05 7.14 -5.09
N ILE A 99 0.02 5.93 -4.52
CA ILE A 99 0.93 4.84 -4.88
C ILE A 99 0.76 4.45 -6.35
N GLU A 100 -0.48 4.22 -6.81
CA GLU A 100 -0.75 3.85 -8.19
C GLU A 100 -0.20 4.88 -9.18
N THR A 101 -0.40 6.17 -8.89
CA THR A 101 0.09 7.26 -9.72
C THR A 101 1.62 7.23 -9.76
N TYR A 102 2.27 7.08 -8.61
CA TYR A 102 3.73 7.00 -8.53
C TYR A 102 4.32 5.81 -9.29
N LEU A 103 3.76 4.61 -9.13
CA LEU A 103 4.23 3.40 -9.81
C LEU A 103 4.14 3.50 -11.33
N LYS A 104 3.25 4.33 -11.88
CA LYS A 104 3.15 4.63 -13.33
C LYS A 104 4.22 5.61 -13.81
N THR A 105 4.88 6.36 -12.92
CA THR A 105 5.94 7.32 -13.27
C THR A 105 7.34 6.72 -13.31
N ILE A 106 7.51 5.55 -12.68
CA ILE A 106 8.76 4.79 -12.63
C ILE A 106 8.67 3.54 -13.47
#